data_AF-A0A6A8QMU6-F1
#
_entry.id   AF-A0A6A8QMU6-F1
#
_cell.length_a   1.000
_cell.length_b   1.000
_cell.length_c   1.000
_cell.angle_alpha   90.00
_cell.angle_beta   90.00
_cell.angle_gamma   90.00
#
_symmetry.space_group_name_H-M   'P 1'
#
loop_
_entity.id
_entity.type
_entity.pdbx_description
1 polymer ?
#
loop_
_entity_poly.entity_id
_entity_poly.type
_entity_poly.pdbx_seq_one_letter_code
_entity_poly.pdbx_strand_id
1 'polypeptide(L)'
;MTFGVSLFAILAAVPLGLLIGGGLPGQPMAWLGMLTGLATASAGLLSIRRSMAAGGTETAAVTLGRLAFEKSADPILICDSRGAVTGCNDALVKVLGARDAAQLLGSPVSAFSPDRQPDGSLSSTAAEQATKRALTDGVCRFEALRRRCDGTSILVDVTLVPIEVEGRRQLISYWKDLAELARTREARRQLADRFEADVTGTVTGFSQAAEAMQGVISRLSALFQQTRR
;
A
#
# COMPACT_ATOMS: atom_id res chain seq x y z
N MET A 1 -28.11 -21.14 -3.97
CA MET A 1 -28.37 -20.86 -2.54
C MET A 1 -28.74 -19.39 -2.43
N THR A 2 -29.86 -19.14 -1.79
CA THR A 2 -30.73 -17.95 -1.82
C THR A 2 -30.11 -16.69 -1.20
N PHE A 3 -29.84 -15.66 -2.01
CA PHE A 3 -29.79 -14.26 -1.54
C PHE A 3 -30.96 -13.53 -2.18
N GLY A 4 -32.10 -13.54 -1.49
CA GLY A 4 -33.34 -13.00 -2.04
C GLY A 4 -34.43 -12.86 -0.98
N VAL A 5 -34.09 -12.46 0.25
CA VAL A 5 -35.08 -12.05 1.25
C VAL A 5 -34.39 -11.08 2.22
N SER A 6 -34.54 -9.76 2.04
CA SER A 6 -34.43 -8.77 3.14
C SER A 6 -34.78 -7.33 2.73
N LEU A 7 -35.74 -7.14 1.82
CA LEU A 7 -36.42 -5.83 1.68
C LEU A 7 -37.95 -5.93 1.77
N PHE A 8 -38.50 -7.14 1.91
CA PHE A 8 -39.94 -7.37 1.96
C PHE A 8 -40.50 -7.62 3.38
N ALA A 9 -39.66 -7.69 4.42
CA ALA A 9 -40.11 -8.02 5.77
C ALA A 9 -40.54 -6.80 6.63
N ILE A 10 -40.61 -5.59 6.07
CA ILE A 10 -41.00 -4.37 6.81
C ILE A 10 -42.41 -3.88 6.44
N LEU A 11 -43.09 -4.47 5.46
CA LEU A 11 -44.37 -3.93 4.95
C LEU A 11 -45.66 -4.63 5.41
N ALA A 12 -45.64 -5.45 6.47
CA ALA A 12 -46.84 -6.20 6.87
C ALA A 12 -47.07 -6.25 8.38
N ALA A 13 -47.16 -5.09 9.02
CA ALA A 13 -47.86 -4.97 10.31
C ALA A 13 -48.35 -3.54 10.54
N VAL A 14 -48.99 -2.94 9.52
CA VAL A 14 -50.01 -1.93 9.85
C VAL A 14 -51.13 -2.70 10.53
N PRO A 15 -51.56 -2.34 11.74
CA PRO A 15 -52.63 -3.07 12.40
C PRO A 15 -53.87 -2.96 11.51
N LEU A 16 -54.34 -4.09 11.01
CA LEU A 16 -55.60 -4.26 10.28
C LEU A 16 -56.80 -4.07 11.24
N GLY A 17 -56.74 -3.07 12.12
CA GLY A 17 -57.77 -2.72 13.09
C GLY A 17 -58.57 -1.48 12.71
N LEU A 18 -58.24 -0.84 11.58
CA LEU A 18 -58.88 0.41 11.12
C LEU A 18 -59.86 0.23 9.95
N LEU A 19 -60.13 -1.00 9.49
CA LEU A 19 -60.97 -1.23 8.31
C LEU A 19 -62.22 -2.10 8.51
N ILE A 20 -62.54 -2.51 9.73
CA ILE A 20 -63.86 -3.05 10.07
C ILE A 20 -64.43 -2.18 11.19
N GLY A 21 -65.48 -1.45 10.85
CA GLY A 21 -66.08 -0.44 11.72
C GLY A 21 -66.66 -1.02 13.02
N GLY A 22 -66.85 -0.11 13.99
CA GLY A 22 -67.71 -0.35 15.15
C GLY A 22 -66.97 -0.57 16.48
N GLY A 23 -66.08 0.33 16.88
CA GLY A 23 -65.60 0.36 18.27
C GLY A 23 -66.66 0.97 19.20
N LEU A 24 -67.43 0.12 19.90
CA LEU A 24 -68.22 0.53 21.07
C LEU A 24 -67.30 0.80 22.28
N PRO A 25 -67.59 1.80 23.12
CA PRO A 25 -66.77 2.14 24.28
C PRO A 25 -66.94 1.08 25.39
N GLY A 26 -65.84 0.44 25.82
CA GLY A 26 -65.84 -0.40 27.03
C GLY A 26 -65.06 -1.73 26.99
N GLN A 27 -64.38 -2.09 25.90
CA GLN A 27 -63.67 -3.39 25.82
C GLN A 27 -62.15 -3.23 26.13
N PRO A 28 -61.61 -3.87 27.18
CA PRO A 28 -60.21 -3.74 27.61
C PRO A 28 -59.18 -4.40 26.68
N MET A 29 -59.63 -5.20 25.71
CA MET A 29 -58.76 -5.97 24.80
C MET A 29 -58.05 -5.11 23.73
N ALA A 30 -58.56 -3.92 23.41
CA ALA A 30 -57.94 -3.05 22.40
C ALA A 30 -56.58 -2.47 22.85
N TRP A 31 -56.40 -2.28 24.16
CA TRP A 31 -55.15 -1.73 24.73
C TRP A 31 -54.01 -2.75 24.73
N LEU A 32 -54.31 -4.05 24.86
CA LEU A 32 -53.31 -5.13 24.86
C LEU A 32 -52.60 -5.25 23.50
N GLY A 33 -53.33 -5.14 22.39
CA GLY A 33 -52.75 -5.17 21.04
C GLY A 33 -51.82 -3.99 20.75
N MET A 34 -52.13 -2.81 21.30
CA MET A 34 -51.33 -1.59 21.13
C MET A 34 -50.01 -1.65 21.93
N LEU A 35 -50.03 -2.27 23.11
CA LEU A 35 -48.83 -2.48 23.94
C LEU A 35 -47.89 -3.56 23.37
N THR A 36 -48.43 -4.63 22.78
CA THR A 36 -47.59 -5.66 22.13
C THR A 36 -46.88 -5.13 20.88
N GLY A 37 -47.51 -4.26 20.09
CA GLY A 37 -46.90 -3.67 18.88
C GLY A 37 -45.71 -2.76 19.18
N LEU A 38 -45.79 -1.96 20.25
CA LEU A 38 -44.70 -1.10 20.73
C LEU A 38 -43.51 -1.90 21.30
N ALA A 39 -43.77 -3.04 21.92
CA ALA A 39 -42.73 -3.94 22.43
C ALA A 39 -41.95 -4.63 21.29
N THR A 40 -42.61 -5.05 20.21
CA THR A 40 -41.94 -5.64 19.04
C THR A 40 -41.13 -4.61 18.24
N ALA A 41 -41.59 -3.36 18.13
CA ALA A 41 -40.85 -2.29 17.45
C ALA A 41 -39.57 -1.91 18.20
N SER A 42 -39.58 -1.91 19.54
CA SER A 42 -38.38 -1.60 20.34
C SER A 42 -37.33 -2.71 20.30
N ALA A 43 -37.76 -3.99 20.25
CA ALA A 43 -36.86 -5.12 20.07
C ALA A 43 -36.17 -5.11 18.68
N GLY A 44 -36.90 -4.74 17.62
CA GLY A 44 -36.36 -4.58 16.27
C GLY A 44 -35.34 -3.44 16.14
N LEU A 45 -35.57 -2.29 16.79
CA LEU A 45 -34.60 -1.21 16.85
C LEU A 45 -33.34 -1.60 17.64
N LEU A 46 -33.50 -2.39 18.72
CA LEU A 46 -32.39 -2.85 19.54
C LEU A 46 -31.55 -3.92 18.83
N SER A 47 -32.15 -4.79 18.02
CA SER A 47 -31.41 -5.76 17.21
C SER A 47 -30.65 -5.09 16.06
N ILE A 48 -31.23 -4.06 15.43
CA ILE A 48 -30.54 -3.25 14.42
C ILE A 48 -29.37 -2.48 15.06
N ARG A 49 -29.57 -1.91 16.25
CA ARG A 49 -28.50 -1.21 16.99
C ARG A 49 -27.39 -2.16 17.45
N ARG A 50 -27.72 -3.38 17.87
CA ARG A 50 -26.71 -4.42 18.20
C ARG A 50 -25.95 -4.90 16.97
N SER A 51 -26.60 -5.01 15.81
CA SER A 51 -25.93 -5.42 14.56
C SER A 51 -25.04 -4.31 13.98
N MET A 52 -25.41 -3.03 14.15
CA MET A 52 -24.55 -1.89 13.76
C MET A 52 -23.44 -1.60 14.78
N ALA A 53 -23.60 -1.97 16.06
CA ALA A 53 -22.53 -1.89 17.05
C ALA A 53 -21.49 -3.02 16.92
N ALA A 54 -21.85 -4.15 16.29
CA ALA A 54 -20.95 -5.25 16.01
C ALA A 54 -20.08 -5.03 14.75
N GLY A 55 -20.55 -4.21 13.82
CA GLY A 55 -19.75 -3.69 12.70
C GLY A 55 -19.22 -2.32 13.07
N GLY A 56 -18.13 -2.27 13.85
CA GLY A 56 -17.44 -1.00 14.12
C GLY A 56 -17.19 -0.30 12.79
N THR A 57 -17.80 0.88 12.59
CA THR A 57 -17.51 1.74 11.45
C THR A 57 -16.04 2.11 11.53
N GLU A 58 -15.19 1.32 10.89
CA GLU A 58 -13.81 1.67 10.61
C GLU A 58 -13.87 3.03 9.91
N THR A 59 -13.39 4.08 10.56
CA THR A 59 -13.43 5.43 10.00
C THR A 59 -12.68 5.40 8.67
N ALA A 60 -13.13 6.16 7.67
CA ALA A 60 -12.47 6.17 6.35
C ALA A 60 -10.94 6.37 6.43
N ALA A 61 -10.46 7.13 7.42
CA ALA A 61 -9.03 7.30 7.70
C ALA A 61 -8.30 6.00 8.10
N VAL A 62 -8.91 5.15 8.92
CA VAL A 62 -8.33 3.86 9.33
C VAL A 62 -8.30 2.90 8.14
N THR A 63 -9.38 2.83 7.36
CA THR A 63 -9.41 2.03 6.13
C THR A 63 -8.36 2.51 5.12
N LEU A 64 -8.22 3.83 4.93
CA LEU A 64 -7.17 4.40 4.06
C LEU A 64 -5.76 4.08 4.55
N GLY A 65 -5.51 4.19 5.86
CA GLY A 65 -4.22 3.82 6.45
C GLY A 65 -3.87 2.36 6.24
N ARG A 66 -4.83 1.46 6.45
CA ARG A 66 -4.68 0.02 6.19
C ARG A 66 -4.40 -0.25 4.71
N LEU A 67 -5.17 0.33 3.80
CA LEU A 67 -4.95 0.17 2.36
C LEU A 67 -3.60 0.74 1.91
N ALA A 68 -3.17 1.88 2.45
CA ALA A 68 -1.86 2.46 2.15
C ALA A 68 -0.72 1.54 2.59
N PHE A 69 -0.85 0.91 3.77
CA PHE A 69 0.10 -0.09 4.24
C PHE A 69 0.08 -1.35 3.35
N GLU A 70 -1.09 -1.96 3.15
CA GLU A 70 -1.27 -3.20 2.38
C GLU A 70 -0.82 -3.05 0.92
N LYS A 71 -1.14 -1.91 0.29
CA LYS A 71 -0.90 -1.64 -1.14
C LYS A 71 0.37 -0.83 -1.43
N SER A 72 1.15 -0.50 -0.41
CA SER A 72 2.49 0.06 -0.62
C SER A 72 3.33 -0.86 -1.51
N ALA A 73 4.03 -0.27 -2.47
CA ALA A 73 4.96 -1.00 -3.35
C ALA A 73 6.23 -1.43 -2.61
N ASP A 74 6.67 -0.62 -1.65
CA ASP A 74 7.83 -0.95 -0.82
C ASP A 74 7.44 -2.01 0.22
N PRO A 75 8.30 -3.02 0.45
CA PRO A 75 8.16 -3.95 1.56
C PRO A 75 8.17 -3.24 2.92
N ILE A 76 7.12 -3.49 3.71
CA ILE A 76 6.99 -2.97 5.06
C ILE A 76 6.77 -4.14 6.02
N LEU A 77 7.56 -4.14 7.09
CA LEU A 77 7.49 -5.07 8.21
C LEU A 77 7.29 -4.28 9.49
N ILE A 78 6.44 -4.78 10.39
CA ILE A 78 6.30 -4.27 11.76
C ILE A 78 6.74 -5.40 12.68
N CYS A 79 7.59 -5.08 13.66
CA CYS A 79 8.00 -6.02 14.69
C CYS A 79 7.96 -5.42 16.09
N ASP A 80 7.83 -6.29 17.09
CA ASP A 80 7.96 -5.89 18.48
C ASP A 80 9.42 -5.64 18.87
N SER A 81 9.65 -5.22 20.12
CA SER A 81 10.99 -4.96 20.66
C SER A 81 11.89 -6.20 20.75
N ARG A 82 11.34 -7.41 20.61
CA ARG A 82 12.09 -8.67 20.55
C ARG A 82 12.37 -9.10 19.10
N GLY A 83 11.88 -8.35 18.12
CA GLY A 83 12.04 -8.64 16.70
C GLY A 83 11.07 -9.70 16.17
N ALA A 84 10.01 -10.03 16.89
CA ALA A 84 8.94 -10.87 16.35
C ALA A 84 8.04 -10.04 15.43
N VAL A 85 7.74 -10.58 14.24
CA VAL A 85 6.93 -9.87 13.25
C VAL A 85 5.47 -9.79 13.72
N THR A 86 4.98 -8.57 13.92
CA THR A 86 3.61 -8.27 14.34
C THR A 86 2.73 -7.80 13.17
N GLY A 87 3.34 -7.37 12.07
CA GLY A 87 2.64 -6.96 10.85
C GLY A 87 3.53 -7.00 9.62
N CYS A 88 2.95 -7.22 8.45
CA CYS A 88 3.64 -7.11 7.16
C CYS A 88 2.64 -6.80 6.04
N ASN A 89 3.13 -6.18 4.96
CA ASN A 89 2.32 -5.88 3.79
C ASN A 89 2.51 -6.87 2.63
N ASP A 90 1.69 -6.74 1.59
CA ASP A 90 1.71 -7.60 0.40
C ASP A 90 3.09 -7.58 -0.30
N ALA A 91 3.77 -6.43 -0.30
CA ALA A 91 5.08 -6.28 -0.92
C ALA A 91 6.15 -7.13 -0.20
N LEU A 92 6.14 -7.18 1.13
CA LEU A 92 7.08 -8.01 1.90
C LEU A 92 6.87 -9.50 1.63
N VAL A 93 5.61 -9.96 1.61
CA VAL A 93 5.26 -11.35 1.30
C VAL A 93 5.83 -11.75 -0.06
N LYS A 94 5.65 -10.90 -1.08
CA LYS A 94 6.18 -11.12 -2.42
C LYS A 94 7.71 -11.14 -2.45
N VAL A 95 8.37 -10.17 -1.82
CA VAL A 95 9.84 -10.04 -1.84
C VAL A 95 10.52 -11.21 -1.12
N LEU A 96 9.94 -11.71 -0.03
CA LEU A 96 10.44 -12.89 0.67
C LEU A 96 10.04 -14.21 0.00
N GLY A 97 9.13 -14.19 -0.98
CA GLY A 97 8.62 -15.42 -1.60
C GLY A 97 7.78 -16.27 -0.63
N ALA A 98 7.13 -15.64 0.36
CA ALA A 98 6.25 -16.32 1.29
C ALA A 98 4.88 -16.59 0.65
N ARG A 99 4.14 -17.59 1.15
CA ARG A 99 2.81 -17.92 0.62
C ARG A 99 1.78 -16.85 0.98
N ASP A 100 1.83 -16.37 2.22
CA ASP A 100 0.94 -15.38 2.78
C ASP A 100 1.61 -14.68 3.98
N ALA A 101 0.94 -13.67 4.53
CA ALA A 101 1.38 -12.97 5.73
C ALA A 101 1.44 -13.89 6.96
N ALA A 102 0.58 -14.91 7.05
CA ALA A 102 0.52 -15.80 8.21
C ALA A 102 1.80 -16.63 8.38
N GLN A 103 2.51 -16.92 7.30
CA GLN A 103 3.84 -17.54 7.34
C GLN A 103 4.91 -16.63 7.97
N LEU A 104 4.74 -15.31 7.90
CA LEU A 104 5.70 -14.33 8.39
C LEU A 104 5.39 -13.87 9.82
N LEU A 105 4.12 -13.73 10.15
CA LEU A 105 3.66 -13.27 11.47
C LEU A 105 4.15 -14.18 12.60
N GLY A 106 4.57 -13.57 13.71
CA GLY A 106 5.14 -14.25 14.87
C GLY A 106 6.57 -14.78 14.69
N SER A 107 7.06 -14.89 13.45
CA SER A 107 8.44 -15.30 13.21
C SER A 107 9.42 -14.20 13.63
N PRO A 108 10.61 -14.54 14.14
CA PRO A 108 11.64 -13.55 14.38
C PRO A 108 12.18 -13.03 13.05
N VAL A 109 12.47 -11.74 12.96
CA VAL A 109 13.07 -11.11 11.75
C VAL A 109 14.38 -11.81 11.34
N SER A 110 15.12 -12.37 12.30
CA SER A 110 16.34 -13.15 12.05
C SER A 110 16.12 -14.44 11.24
N ALA A 111 14.90 -15.00 11.22
CA ALA A 111 14.59 -16.16 10.36
C ALA A 111 14.73 -15.83 8.86
N PHE A 112 14.54 -14.56 8.52
CA PHE A 112 14.67 -14.00 7.17
C PHE A 112 16.04 -13.36 6.95
N SER A 113 17.05 -13.76 7.71
CA SER A 113 18.43 -13.35 7.54
C SER A 113 19.35 -14.58 7.44
N PRO A 114 20.47 -14.50 6.71
CA PRO A 114 21.57 -15.45 6.87
C PRO A 114 22.18 -15.34 8.28
N ASP A 115 23.08 -16.25 8.66
CA ASP A 115 23.74 -16.17 9.96
C ASP A 115 24.64 -14.94 10.09
N ARG A 116 25.25 -14.52 8.97
CA ARG A 116 26.17 -13.37 8.89
C ARG A 116 25.77 -12.37 7.82
N GLN A 117 25.97 -11.10 8.13
CA GLN A 117 25.76 -9.95 7.24
C GLN A 117 27.00 -9.71 6.36
N PRO A 118 26.94 -8.84 5.34
CA PRO A 118 28.06 -8.59 4.42
C PRO A 118 29.36 -8.15 5.10
N ASP A 119 29.26 -7.47 6.24
CA ASP A 119 30.38 -7.01 7.06
C ASP A 119 30.97 -8.13 7.97
N GLY A 120 30.42 -9.34 7.89
CA GLY A 120 30.81 -10.50 8.68
C GLY A 120 30.18 -10.56 10.08
N SER A 121 29.44 -9.54 10.50
CA SER A 121 28.74 -9.54 11.80
C SER A 121 27.62 -10.57 11.85
N LEU A 122 27.29 -11.06 13.05
CA LEU A 122 26.12 -11.93 13.25
C LEU A 122 24.85 -11.11 13.01
N SER A 123 23.91 -11.68 12.27
CA SER A 123 22.65 -11.01 11.94
C SER A 123 21.82 -10.63 13.17
N SER A 124 21.86 -11.44 14.22
CA SER A 124 21.22 -11.13 15.51
C SER A 124 21.83 -9.88 16.15
N THR A 125 23.16 -9.85 16.28
CA THR A 125 23.88 -8.71 16.86
C THR A 125 23.69 -7.43 16.04
N ALA A 126 23.74 -7.52 14.70
CA ALA A 126 23.50 -6.38 13.83
C ALA A 126 22.06 -5.82 14.00
N ALA A 127 21.06 -6.70 14.11
CA ALA A 127 19.67 -6.31 14.33
C ALA A 127 19.46 -5.65 15.70
N GLU A 128 20.09 -6.17 16.76
CA GLU A 128 20.06 -5.59 18.10
C GLU A 128 20.68 -4.18 18.12
N GLN A 129 21.85 -4.01 17.48
CA GLN A 129 22.51 -2.71 17.37
C GLN A 129 21.69 -1.71 16.56
N ALA A 130 21.09 -2.15 15.45
CA ALA A 130 20.20 -1.33 14.65
C ALA A 130 18.95 -0.89 15.44
N THR A 131 18.36 -1.83 16.19
CA THR A 131 17.21 -1.54 17.07
C THR A 131 17.58 -0.51 18.13
N LYS A 132 18.73 -0.69 18.80
CA LYS A 132 19.22 0.26 19.80
C LYS A 132 19.40 1.65 19.21
N ARG A 133 20.08 1.76 18.05
CA ARG A 133 20.25 3.04 17.35
C ARG A 133 18.92 3.66 16.96
N ALA A 134 17.99 2.90 16.40
CA ALA A 134 16.67 3.42 16.05
C ALA A 134 15.92 3.97 17.27
N LEU A 135 16.00 3.29 18.42
CA LEU A 135 15.38 3.73 19.68
C LEU A 135 16.06 4.96 20.30
N THR A 136 17.36 5.16 20.08
CA THR A 136 18.11 6.32 20.58
C THR A 136 17.96 7.54 19.65
N ASP A 137 18.11 7.32 18.35
CA ASP A 137 18.23 8.39 17.34
C ASP A 137 16.90 8.67 16.62
N GLY A 138 15.86 7.88 16.90
CA GLY A 138 14.54 7.98 16.27
C GLY A 138 14.45 7.36 14.87
N VAL A 139 15.58 6.99 14.27
CA VAL A 139 15.66 6.25 13.00
C VAL A 139 17.01 5.55 12.89
N CYS A 140 17.05 4.38 12.27
CA CYS A 140 18.31 3.74 11.86
C CYS A 140 18.22 3.30 10.40
N ARG A 141 19.27 3.57 9.63
CA ARG A 141 19.42 3.09 8.25
C ARG A 141 20.67 2.25 8.12
N PHE A 142 20.57 1.11 7.45
CA PHE A 142 21.68 0.18 7.27
C PHE A 142 21.38 -0.82 6.15
N GLU A 143 22.43 -1.33 5.51
CA GLU A 143 22.29 -2.42 4.55
C GLU A 143 22.23 -3.76 5.26
N ALA A 144 21.38 -4.66 4.77
CA ALA A 144 21.25 -6.00 5.30
C ALA A 144 20.98 -7.03 4.21
N LEU A 145 21.60 -8.20 4.35
CA LEU A 145 21.20 -9.40 3.62
C LEU A 145 19.95 -10.00 4.27
N ARG A 146 18.97 -10.31 3.44
CA ARG A 146 17.77 -11.06 3.79
C ARG A 146 17.72 -12.35 3.02
N ARG A 147 17.26 -13.41 3.67
CA ARG A 147 17.06 -14.73 3.08
C ARG A 147 15.57 -14.92 2.78
N ARG A 148 15.25 -15.20 1.52
CA ARG A 148 13.92 -15.55 1.05
C ARG A 148 13.54 -16.97 1.48
N CYS A 149 12.25 -17.31 1.36
CA CYS A 149 11.73 -18.63 1.67
C CYS A 149 12.30 -19.73 0.75
N ASP A 150 12.74 -19.40 -0.46
CA ASP A 150 13.41 -20.32 -1.39
C ASP A 150 14.92 -20.52 -1.08
N GLY A 151 15.45 -19.84 -0.06
CA GLY A 151 16.85 -19.90 0.36
C GLY A 151 17.77 -18.90 -0.35
N THR A 152 17.30 -18.18 -1.37
CA THR A 152 18.08 -17.13 -2.03
C THR A 152 18.21 -15.90 -1.14
N SER A 153 19.27 -15.10 -1.36
CA SER A 153 19.53 -13.88 -0.59
C SER A 153 19.32 -12.62 -1.42
N ILE A 154 18.79 -11.59 -0.78
CA ILE A 154 18.65 -10.24 -1.33
C ILE A 154 19.37 -9.24 -0.42
N LEU A 155 20.04 -8.27 -1.03
CA LEU A 155 20.62 -7.15 -0.30
C LEU A 155 19.64 -5.99 -0.32
N VAL A 156 19.25 -5.53 0.87
CA VAL A 156 18.28 -4.44 1.04
C VAL A 156 18.87 -3.32 1.89
N ASP A 157 18.53 -2.09 1.54
CA ASP A 157 18.68 -0.94 2.43
C ASP A 157 17.47 -0.88 3.35
N VAL A 158 17.71 -0.97 4.66
CA VAL A 158 16.69 -1.06 5.70
C VAL A 158 16.58 0.27 6.41
N THR A 159 15.38 0.84 6.43
CA THR A 159 15.04 1.95 7.34
C THR A 159 14.19 1.43 8.49
N LEU A 160 14.64 1.64 9.72
CA LEU A 160 13.98 1.20 10.95
C LEU A 160 13.52 2.43 11.75
N VAL A 161 12.23 2.50 12.06
CA VAL A 161 11.60 3.63 12.77
C VAL A 161 10.84 3.09 13.97
N PRO A 162 11.14 3.54 15.21
CA PRO A 162 10.37 3.16 16.37
C PRO A 162 9.00 3.84 16.37
N ILE A 163 7.98 3.10 16.79
CA ILE A 163 6.63 3.58 16.99
C ILE A 163 6.10 3.10 18.33
N GLU A 164 5.07 3.76 18.83
CA GLU A 164 4.35 3.34 20.03
C GLU A 164 2.88 3.11 19.69
N VAL A 165 2.40 1.90 19.99
CA VAL A 165 1.02 1.49 19.75
C VAL A 165 0.50 0.88 21.05
N GLU A 166 -0.57 1.44 21.60
CA GLU A 166 -1.18 0.98 22.86
C GLU A 166 -0.17 0.88 24.03
N GLY A 167 0.76 1.84 24.12
CA GLY A 167 1.81 1.85 25.16
C GLY A 167 2.92 0.82 24.94
N ARG A 168 2.91 0.09 23.81
CA ARG A 168 3.94 -0.88 23.45
C ARG A 168 4.83 -0.32 22.34
N ARG A 169 6.14 -0.39 22.58
CA ARG A 169 7.14 -0.04 21.57
C ARG A 169 7.20 -1.13 20.50
N GLN A 170 7.09 -0.70 19.26
CA GLN A 170 7.28 -1.50 18.05
C GLN A 170 8.21 -0.77 17.10
N LEU A 171 8.61 -1.45 16.03
CA LEU A 171 9.47 -0.90 14.98
C LEU A 171 8.79 -1.14 13.65
N ILE A 172 8.75 -0.10 12.81
CA ILE A 172 8.44 -0.22 11.39
C ILE A 172 9.77 -0.33 10.64
N SER A 173 9.87 -1.32 9.77
CA SER A 173 11.01 -1.57 8.90
C SER A 173 10.58 -1.46 7.44
N TYR A 174 11.22 -0.56 6.70
CA TYR A 174 11.06 -0.39 5.25
C TYR A 174 12.27 -0.97 4.55
N TRP A 175 12.08 -1.78 3.52
CA TRP A 175 13.18 -2.38 2.77
C TRP A 175 13.21 -1.86 1.34
N LYS A 176 14.40 -1.52 0.88
CA LYS A 176 14.63 -1.14 -0.51
C LYS A 176 15.63 -2.09 -1.15
N ASP A 177 15.18 -2.84 -2.16
CA ASP A 177 16.06 -3.75 -2.90
C ASP A 177 17.13 -2.95 -3.65
N LEU A 178 18.40 -3.17 -3.29
CA LEU A 178 19.53 -2.46 -3.88
C LEU A 178 19.82 -2.91 -5.32
N ALA A 179 19.53 -4.16 -5.68
CA ALA A 179 19.70 -4.67 -7.03
C ALA A 179 18.64 -4.12 -7.98
N GLU A 180 17.39 -4.01 -7.54
CA GLU A 180 16.32 -3.33 -8.30
C GLU A 180 16.63 -1.85 -8.48
N LEU A 181 17.11 -1.19 -7.43
CA LEU A 181 17.51 0.21 -7.49
C LEU A 181 18.66 0.45 -8.48
N ALA A 182 19.66 -0.43 -8.49
CA ALA A 182 20.77 -0.38 -9.44
C ALA A 182 20.29 -0.58 -10.89
N ARG A 183 19.44 -1.60 -11.13
CA ARG A 183 18.86 -1.87 -12.47
C ARG A 183 18.05 -0.69 -12.99
N THR A 184 17.24 -0.07 -12.14
CA THR A 184 16.41 1.09 -12.51
C THR A 184 17.27 2.30 -12.83
N ARG A 185 18.31 2.55 -12.04
CA ARG A 185 19.28 3.64 -12.29
C ARG A 185 20.02 3.44 -13.61
N GLU A 186 20.46 2.22 -13.88
CA GLU A 186 21.18 1.88 -15.10
C GLU A 186 20.29 2.00 -16.34
N ALA A 187 19.07 1.46 -16.30
CA ALA A 187 18.11 1.61 -17.40
C ALA A 187 17.80 3.09 -17.69
N ARG A 188 17.65 3.92 -16.65
CA ARG A 188 17.44 5.35 -16.80
C ARG A 188 18.66 6.05 -17.42
N ARG A 189 19.86 5.66 -17.03
CA ARG A 189 21.12 6.17 -17.60
C ARG A 189 21.23 5.83 -19.08
N GLN A 190 20.99 4.58 -19.46
CA GLN A 190 21.04 4.15 -20.86
C GLN A 190 20.04 4.90 -21.75
N LEU A 191 18.84 5.20 -21.23
CA LEU A 191 17.88 6.02 -21.95
C LEU A 191 18.35 7.47 -22.11
N ALA A 192 18.94 8.05 -21.07
CA ALA A 192 19.49 9.41 -21.13
C ALA A 192 20.65 9.49 -22.15
N ASP A 193 21.58 8.54 -22.11
CA ASP A 193 22.72 8.49 -23.03
C ASP A 193 22.25 8.33 -24.49
N ARG A 194 21.22 7.51 -24.74
CA ARG A 194 20.61 7.37 -26.08
C ARG A 194 19.94 8.65 -26.56
N PHE A 195 19.20 9.31 -25.67
CA PHE A 195 18.53 10.58 -25.99
C PHE A 195 19.57 11.66 -26.31
N GLU A 196 20.65 11.74 -25.53
CA GLU A 196 21.74 12.68 -25.78
C GLU A 196 22.41 12.41 -27.14
N ALA A 197 22.73 11.15 -27.45
CA ALA A 197 23.29 10.78 -28.74
C ALA A 197 22.38 11.15 -29.93
N ASP A 198 21.07 10.95 -29.79
CA ASP A 198 20.08 11.28 -30.83
C ASP A 198 19.94 12.80 -31.04
N VAL A 199 19.93 13.58 -29.95
CA VAL A 199 19.91 15.05 -30.00
C VAL A 199 21.19 15.57 -30.65
N THR A 200 22.37 15.08 -30.25
CA THR A 200 23.65 15.49 -30.85
C THR A 200 23.70 15.10 -32.33
N GLY A 201 23.24 13.90 -32.69
CA GLY A 201 23.14 13.46 -34.09
C GLY A 201 22.23 14.36 -34.93
N THR A 202 21.09 14.75 -34.39
CA THR A 202 20.14 15.65 -35.06
C THR A 202 20.71 17.06 -35.23
N VAL A 203 21.32 17.63 -34.18
CA VAL A 203 21.94 18.97 -34.23
C VAL A 203 23.11 19.00 -35.21
N THR A 204 23.96 17.98 -35.20
CA THR A 204 25.08 17.87 -36.17
C THR A 204 24.56 17.71 -37.60
N GLY A 205 23.51 16.92 -37.82
CA GLY A 205 22.85 16.79 -39.12
C GLY A 205 22.29 18.12 -39.64
N PHE A 206 21.61 18.90 -38.79
CA PHE A 206 21.13 20.23 -39.17
C PHE A 206 22.28 21.21 -39.47
N SER A 207 23.35 21.20 -38.68
CA SER A 207 24.52 22.04 -38.91
C SER A 207 25.17 21.75 -40.28
N GLN A 208 25.37 20.47 -40.60
CA GLN A 208 25.94 20.05 -41.89
C GLN A 208 25.05 20.43 -43.07
N ALA A 209 23.73 20.28 -42.94
CA ALA A 209 22.79 20.69 -43.96
C ALA A 209 22.82 22.21 -44.20
N ALA A 210 22.93 23.00 -43.13
CA ALA A 210 23.04 24.45 -43.20
C ALA A 210 24.34 24.89 -43.90
N GLU A 211 25.48 24.28 -43.55
CA GLU A 211 26.78 24.55 -44.19
C GLU A 211 26.75 24.19 -45.69
N ALA A 212 26.19 23.03 -46.05
CA ALA A 212 26.05 22.62 -47.44
C ALA A 212 25.20 23.64 -48.24
N MET A 213 24.11 24.11 -47.66
CA MET A 213 23.22 25.10 -48.29
C MET A 213 23.91 26.45 -48.49
N GLN A 214 24.67 26.92 -47.50
CA GLN A 214 25.50 28.12 -47.64
C GLN A 214 26.54 27.94 -48.76
N GLY A 215 27.20 26.78 -48.83
CA GLY A 215 28.15 26.49 -49.91
C GLY A 215 27.53 26.53 -51.31
N VAL A 216 26.30 26.04 -51.47
CA VAL A 216 25.55 26.13 -52.74
C VAL A 216 25.23 27.58 -53.09
N ILE A 217 24.72 28.35 -52.12
CA ILE A 217 24.39 29.78 -52.31
C ILE A 217 25.63 30.57 -52.75
N SER A 218 26.80 30.33 -52.12
CA SER A 218 28.05 30.99 -52.48
C SER A 218 28.49 30.67 -53.92
N ARG A 219 28.39 29.41 -54.36
CA ARG A 219 28.75 29.01 -55.74
C ARG A 219 27.81 29.62 -56.78
N LEU A 220 26.50 29.61 -56.51
CA LEU A 220 25.52 30.23 -57.41
C LEU A 220 25.77 31.74 -57.54
N SER A 221 26.04 32.43 -56.43
CA SER A 221 26.36 33.86 -56.42
C SER A 221 27.62 34.16 -57.25
N ALA A 222 28.67 33.34 -57.12
CA ALA A 222 29.89 33.48 -57.90
C ALA A 222 29.64 33.28 -59.41
N LEU A 223 28.84 32.27 -59.78
CA LEU A 223 28.46 32.02 -61.17
C LEU A 223 27.70 33.22 -61.77
N PHE A 224 26.70 33.76 -61.07
CA PHE A 224 25.95 34.92 -61.55
C PHE A 224 26.79 36.20 -61.71
N GLN A 225 27.83 36.39 -60.89
CA GLN A 225 28.76 37.50 -61.07
C GLN A 225 29.65 37.32 -62.30
N GLN A 226 29.95 36.07 -62.68
CA GLN A 226 30.83 35.75 -63.81
C GLN A 226 30.12 35.87 -65.16
N THR A 227 28.82 35.53 -65.25
CA THR A 227 28.01 35.69 -66.47
C THR A 227 27.56 37.13 -66.75
N ARG A 228 27.76 38.05 -65.81
CA ARG A 228 27.41 39.48 -65.95
C ARG A 228 28.54 40.35 -66.52
N ARG A 229 29.69 39.76 -66.84
CA ARG A 229 30.80 40.37 -67.58
C ARG A 229 30.77 39.90 -69.03
#